data_AF-A0A3L8Q0L9-F1
#
_entry.id   AF-A0A3L8Q0L9-F1
#
_cell.length_a   1.000
_cell.length_b   1.000
_cell.length_c   1.000
_cell.angle_alpha   90.00
_cell.angle_beta   90.00
_cell.angle_gamma   90.00
#
_symmetry.space_group_name_H-M   'P 1'
#
loop_
_entity.id
_entity.type
_entity.pdbx_description
1 polymer ?
#
loop_
_entity_poly.entity_id
_entity_poly.type
_entity_poly.pdbx_seq_one_letter_code
_entity_poly.pdbx_strand_id
1 'polypeptide(L)'
;MKKQLLSITLFSFICSFGCFASSNNLPVPHNLIRLVSANGILQLIRSPQKFSQDYWSLSRYYVTETGLAYCGPASVVMVLNAMGFKPTTAPEHFPYKIYNQHNIVYNNKVLEKKSHLPLLIITA
;
A
#
# COMPACT_ATOMS: atom_id res chain seq x y z
N MET A 1 12.69 -49.51 3.68
CA MET A 1 12.12 -48.48 2.79
C MET A 1 10.94 -47.71 3.39
N LYS A 2 9.90 -48.36 3.97
CA LYS A 2 8.73 -47.66 4.56
C LYS A 2 9.06 -46.64 5.67
N LYS A 3 10.05 -46.92 6.54
CA LYS A 3 10.50 -45.99 7.61
C LYS A 3 11.19 -44.73 7.06
N GLN A 4 11.93 -44.86 5.96
CA GLN A 4 12.54 -43.70 5.30
C GLN A 4 11.50 -42.85 4.57
N LEU A 5 10.50 -43.49 3.94
CA LEU A 5 9.41 -42.77 3.28
C LEU A 5 8.56 -41.97 4.29
N LEU A 6 8.30 -42.53 5.47
CA LEU A 6 7.60 -41.86 6.58
C LEU A 6 8.39 -40.67 7.16
N SER A 7 9.72 -40.78 7.20
CA SER A 7 10.58 -39.70 7.71
C SER A 7 10.66 -38.51 6.75
N ILE A 8 10.63 -38.77 5.44
CA ILE A 8 10.69 -37.73 4.40
C ILE A 8 9.37 -36.95 4.36
N THR A 9 8.23 -37.64 4.49
CA THR A 9 6.92 -36.97 4.51
C THR A 9 6.72 -36.12 5.77
N LEU A 10 7.20 -36.58 6.93
CA LEU A 10 7.13 -35.81 8.17
C LEU A 10 8.01 -34.54 8.12
N PHE A 11 9.20 -34.62 7.52
CA PHE A 11 10.10 -33.48 7.37
C PHE A 11 9.54 -32.41 6.41
N SER A 12 8.89 -32.84 5.32
CA SER A 12 8.22 -31.93 4.38
C SER A 12 7.02 -31.21 5.00
N PHE A 13 6.25 -31.89 5.86
CA PHE A 13 5.10 -31.29 6.54
C PHE A 13 5.53 -30.20 7.54
N ILE A 14 6.67 -30.37 8.23
CA ILE A 14 7.18 -29.39 9.22
C ILE A 14 7.68 -28.12 8.54
N CYS A 15 8.28 -28.20 7.34
CA CYS A 15 8.74 -27.02 6.60
C CYS A 15 7.58 -26.13 6.10
N SER A 16 6.41 -26.69 5.81
CA SER A 16 5.26 -25.92 5.32
C SER A 16 4.53 -25.11 6.41
N PHE A 17 4.67 -25.47 7.69
CA PHE A 17 4.02 -24.75 8.81
C PHE A 17 4.90 -23.67 9.46
N GLY A 18 6.20 -23.61 9.11
CA GLY A 18 7.19 -22.83 9.86
C GLY A 18 7.36 -21.36 9.47
N CYS A 19 6.66 -20.84 8.46
CA CYS A 19 6.88 -19.46 7.99
C CYS A 19 5.63 -18.58 8.16
N PHE A 20 5.20 -18.40 9.41
CA PHE A 20 4.52 -17.14 9.76
C PHE A 20 5.62 -16.10 10.00
N ALA A 21 5.99 -15.37 8.95
CA ALA A 21 6.77 -14.15 9.10
C ALA A 21 5.92 -13.13 9.86
N SER A 22 5.99 -13.15 11.19
CA SER A 22 5.48 -12.05 12.01
C SER A 22 6.32 -10.82 11.68
N SER A 23 5.69 -9.82 11.06
CA SER A 23 6.25 -8.48 11.03
C SER A 23 6.36 -7.99 12.47
N ASN A 24 7.59 -7.98 12.99
CA ASN A 24 7.88 -7.43 14.30
C ASN A 24 7.62 -5.92 14.22
N ASN A 25 6.43 -5.48 14.62
CA ASN A 25 6.17 -4.06 14.83
C ASN A 25 7.26 -3.53 15.74
N LEU A 26 7.96 -2.48 15.30
CA LEU A 26 8.95 -1.82 16.13
C LEU A 26 8.32 -1.44 17.48
N PRO A 27 9.07 -1.53 18.59
CA PRO A 27 8.55 -1.13 19.89
C PRO A 27 8.10 0.33 19.81
N VAL A 28 6.89 0.60 20.31
CA VAL A 28 6.35 1.96 20.33
C VAL A 28 6.93 2.70 21.52
N PRO A 29 7.58 3.87 21.32
CA PRO A 29 8.08 4.70 22.40
C PRO A 29 7.01 5.03 23.44
N HIS A 30 7.41 5.18 24.71
CA HIS A 30 6.50 5.37 25.85
C HIS A 30 5.64 6.65 25.77
N ASN A 31 6.07 7.63 24.96
CA ASN A 31 5.36 8.89 24.74
C ASN A 31 4.37 8.84 23.56
N LEU A 32 4.17 7.68 22.92
CA LEU A 32 3.24 7.51 21.80
C LEU A 32 2.12 6.53 22.16
N ILE A 33 0.90 6.85 21.72
CA ILE A 33 -0.27 5.98 21.87
C ILE A 33 -0.60 5.40 20.50
N ARG A 34 -0.66 4.06 20.41
CA ARG A 34 -1.05 3.39 19.16
C ARG A 34 -2.51 3.69 18.84
N LEU A 35 -2.77 4.03 17.58
CA LEU A 35 -4.13 4.27 17.08
C LEU A 35 -5.07 3.09 17.35
N VAL A 36 -4.61 1.86 17.13
CA VAL A 36 -5.39 0.61 17.31
C VAL A 36 -5.49 0.13 18.77
N SER A 37 -5.05 0.92 19.75
CA SER A 37 -5.27 0.63 21.18
C SER A 37 -6.61 1.18 21.66
N ALA A 38 -7.14 0.66 22.77
CA ALA A 38 -8.37 1.20 23.38
C ALA A 38 -8.28 2.72 23.63
N ASN A 39 -7.15 3.18 24.17
CA ASN A 39 -6.90 4.61 24.40
C ASN A 39 -6.81 5.41 23.08
N GLY A 40 -6.13 4.89 22.06
CA GLY A 40 -5.98 5.55 20.76
C GLY A 40 -7.31 5.71 20.03
N ILE A 41 -8.14 4.65 20.03
CA ILE A 41 -9.48 4.70 19.45
C ILE A 41 -10.36 5.71 20.21
N LEU A 42 -10.34 5.69 21.54
CA LEU A 42 -11.07 6.67 22.35
C LEU A 42 -10.62 8.10 22.09
N GLN A 43 -9.31 8.34 21.92
CA GLN A 43 -8.78 9.67 21.59
C GLN A 43 -9.27 10.14 20.22
N LEU A 44 -9.25 9.28 19.21
CA LEU A 44 -9.76 9.63 17.88
C LEU A 44 -11.26 9.95 17.92
N ILE A 45 -12.07 9.11 18.55
CA ILE A 45 -13.53 9.27 18.60
C ILE A 45 -13.92 10.52 19.42
N ARG A 46 -13.20 10.80 20.51
CA ARG A 46 -13.47 11.97 21.37
C ARG A 46 -12.87 13.27 20.84
N SER A 47 -12.03 13.22 19.80
CA SER A 47 -11.45 14.43 19.22
C SER A 47 -12.54 15.31 18.60
N PRO A 48 -12.44 16.64 18.70
CA PRO A 48 -13.41 17.54 18.09
C PRO A 48 -13.60 17.23 16.60
N GLN A 49 -14.84 17.28 16.11
CA GLN A 49 -15.19 16.92 14.74
C GLN A 49 -14.35 17.64 13.69
N LYS A 50 -14.02 18.93 13.93
CA LYS A 50 -13.15 19.73 13.07
C LYS A 50 -11.79 19.08 12.78
N PHE A 51 -11.28 18.25 13.68
CA PHE A 51 -9.99 17.56 13.54
C PHE A 51 -10.14 16.09 13.12
N SER A 52 -11.16 15.39 13.61
CA SER A 52 -11.36 13.97 13.30
C SER A 52 -11.94 13.73 11.90
N GLN A 53 -12.58 14.73 11.28
CA GLN A 53 -13.15 14.60 9.94
C GLN A 53 -12.10 14.25 8.87
N ASP A 54 -10.90 14.82 8.96
CA ASP A 54 -9.82 14.57 8.00
C ASP A 54 -9.32 13.13 8.09
N TYR A 55 -9.29 12.55 9.29
CA TYR A 55 -8.94 11.15 9.47
C TYR A 55 -9.89 10.24 8.68
N TRP A 56 -11.20 10.47 8.75
CA TRP A 56 -12.18 9.64 8.03
C TRP A 56 -12.10 9.79 6.51
N SER A 57 -11.79 11.00 6.03
CA SER A 57 -11.57 11.25 4.61
C SER A 57 -10.30 10.56 4.10
N LEU A 58 -9.21 10.64 4.86
CA LEU A 58 -7.91 10.05 4.51
C LEU A 58 -7.91 8.53 4.66
N SER A 59 -8.59 7.98 5.67
CA SER A 59 -8.55 6.55 5.98
C SER A 59 -9.12 5.68 4.85
N ARG A 60 -10.06 6.21 4.06
CA ARG A 60 -10.59 5.56 2.86
C ARG A 60 -9.52 5.29 1.80
N TYR A 61 -8.47 6.11 1.78
CA TYR A 61 -7.41 6.05 0.77
C TYR A 61 -6.08 5.58 1.34
N TYR A 62 -6.05 5.07 2.58
CA TYR A 62 -4.82 4.63 3.23
C TYR A 62 -4.12 3.53 2.42
N VAL A 63 -2.84 3.75 2.12
CA VAL A 63 -2.00 2.82 1.34
C VAL A 63 -0.63 2.66 1.98
N THR A 64 -0.03 1.49 1.79
CA THR A 64 1.38 1.26 2.11
C THR A 64 2.28 1.82 1.01
N GLU A 65 3.41 2.43 1.38
CA GLU A 65 4.41 2.86 0.41
C GLU A 65 4.94 1.67 -0.42
N THR A 66 5.09 1.86 -1.74
CA THR A 66 5.54 0.77 -2.64
C THR A 66 7.04 0.48 -2.51
N GLY A 67 7.79 1.32 -1.80
CA GLY A 67 9.20 1.14 -1.52
C GLY A 67 9.68 2.11 -0.42
N LEU A 68 10.91 1.91 0.06
CA LEU A 68 11.46 2.64 1.22
C LEU A 68 11.59 4.17 1.04
N ALA A 69 11.49 4.66 -0.19
CA ALA A 69 11.54 6.09 -0.52
C ALA A 69 10.18 6.63 -1.01
N TYR A 70 9.09 5.89 -0.81
CA TYR A 70 7.77 6.19 -1.37
C TYR A 70 6.75 6.76 -0.36
N CYS A 71 7.14 7.01 0.89
CA CYS A 71 6.27 7.63 1.90
C CYS A 71 5.66 8.96 1.43
N GLY A 72 6.43 9.77 0.68
CA GLY A 72 5.96 11.00 0.05
C GLY A 72 4.85 10.74 -0.98
N PRO A 73 5.13 10.00 -2.07
CA PRO A 73 4.11 9.58 -3.04
C PRO A 73 2.87 8.95 -2.41
N ALA A 74 3.02 8.04 -1.45
CA ALA A 74 1.90 7.43 -0.73
C ALA A 74 1.03 8.48 -0.03
N SER A 75 1.66 9.43 0.67
CA SER A 75 0.95 10.53 1.35
C SER A 75 0.23 11.44 0.36
N VAL A 76 0.86 11.78 -0.77
CA VAL A 76 0.27 12.68 -1.77
C VAL A 76 -0.96 12.06 -2.41
N VAL A 77 -0.91 10.77 -2.80
CA VAL A 77 -2.06 10.14 -3.46
C VAL A 77 -3.25 9.99 -2.51
N MET A 78 -3.00 9.75 -1.21
CA MET A 78 -4.04 9.77 -0.18
C MET A 78 -4.76 11.12 -0.15
N VAL A 79 -4.00 12.21 -0.08
CA VAL A 79 -4.54 13.57 0.02
C VAL A 79 -5.26 13.98 -1.27
N LEU A 80 -4.67 13.72 -2.45
CA LEU A 80 -5.29 14.04 -3.74
C LEU A 80 -6.64 13.32 -3.92
N ASN A 81 -6.70 12.03 -3.57
CA ASN A 81 -7.92 11.25 -3.66
C ASN A 81 -8.97 11.71 -2.63
N ALA A 82 -8.56 12.04 -1.40
CA ALA A 82 -9.46 12.56 -0.37
C ALA A 82 -10.06 13.92 -0.76
N MET A 83 -9.31 14.76 -1.46
CA MET A 83 -9.80 16.03 -2.04
C MET A 83 -10.65 15.84 -3.31
N GLY A 84 -10.74 14.63 -3.85
CA GLY A 84 -11.53 14.33 -5.05
C GLY A 84 -10.87 14.74 -6.37
N PHE A 85 -9.57 15.04 -6.38
CA PHE A 85 -8.84 15.26 -7.63
C PHE A 85 -8.75 13.98 -8.43
N LYS A 86 -8.74 14.11 -9.75
CA LYS A 86 -8.62 12.98 -10.69
C LYS A 86 -7.31 13.07 -11.45
N PRO A 87 -6.57 11.96 -11.61
CA PRO A 87 -5.41 11.94 -12.48
C PRO A 87 -5.85 12.11 -13.94
N THR A 88 -4.93 12.61 -14.76
CA THR A 88 -5.13 12.66 -16.22
C THR A 88 -5.29 11.26 -16.79
N THR A 89 -4.51 10.29 -16.30
CA THR A 89 -4.50 8.90 -16.76
C THR A 89 -4.40 7.96 -15.57
N ALA A 90 -5.25 6.92 -15.53
CA ALA A 90 -5.20 5.85 -14.52
C ALA A 90 -5.40 4.48 -15.18
N PRO A 91 -4.42 3.97 -15.95
CA PRO A 91 -4.60 2.74 -16.74
C PRO A 91 -4.94 1.54 -15.87
N GLU A 92 -4.29 1.41 -14.72
CA GLU A 92 -4.47 0.31 -13.76
C GLU A 92 -5.87 0.25 -13.14
N HIS A 93 -6.63 1.37 -13.17
CA HIS A 93 -7.91 1.50 -12.49
C HIS A 93 -9.05 1.78 -13.47
N PHE A 94 -8.84 1.61 -14.79
CA PHE A 94 -9.86 1.85 -15.81
C PHE A 94 -11.15 1.05 -15.51
N PRO A 95 -12.35 1.64 -15.67
CA PRO A 95 -12.65 2.99 -16.19
C PRO A 95 -12.58 4.12 -15.14
N TYR A 96 -12.22 3.81 -13.90
CA TYR A 96 -12.17 4.76 -12.81
C TYR A 96 -10.90 5.61 -12.86
N LYS A 97 -11.01 6.87 -12.41
CA LYS A 97 -9.88 7.80 -12.33
C LYS A 97 -9.53 8.04 -10.86
N ILE A 98 -8.47 7.40 -10.40
CA ILE A 98 -7.96 7.50 -9.03
C ILE A 98 -6.43 7.56 -9.04
N TYR A 99 -5.86 8.41 -8.18
CA TYR A 99 -4.42 8.48 -8.02
C TYR A 99 -3.88 7.22 -7.33
N ASN A 100 -2.72 6.76 -7.78
CA ASN A 100 -1.91 5.75 -7.14
C ASN A 100 -0.43 6.17 -7.20
N GLN A 101 0.45 5.43 -6.52
CA GLN A 101 1.85 5.79 -6.40
C GLN A 101 2.64 5.74 -7.73
N HIS A 102 2.08 5.13 -8.78
CA HIS A 102 2.70 5.05 -10.11
C HIS A 102 2.22 6.16 -11.06
N ASN A 103 0.98 6.62 -10.93
CA ASN A 103 0.35 7.55 -11.87
C ASN A 103 0.41 9.03 -11.45
N ILE A 104 0.98 9.33 -10.27
CA ILE A 104 1.09 10.70 -9.73
C ILE A 104 1.82 11.68 -10.67
N VAL A 105 2.79 11.18 -11.45
CA VAL A 105 3.62 11.97 -12.38
C VAL A 105 3.25 11.75 -13.86
N TYR A 106 2.17 11.02 -14.14
CA TYR A 106 1.77 10.77 -15.52
C TYR A 106 1.34 12.07 -16.20
N ASN A 107 2.08 12.44 -17.24
CA ASN A 107 1.73 13.54 -18.13
C ASN A 107 1.25 12.96 -19.46
N ASN A 108 0.01 13.24 -19.83
CA ASN A 108 -0.58 12.77 -21.10
C ASN A 108 0.27 13.15 -22.32
N LYS A 109 0.86 14.33 -22.35
CA LYS A 109 1.75 14.77 -23.44
C LYS A 109 3.00 13.90 -23.59
N VAL A 110 3.48 13.34 -22.48
CA VAL A 110 4.65 12.44 -22.47
C VAL A 110 4.24 11.02 -22.86
N LEU A 111 3.06 10.57 -22.41
CA LEU A 111 2.55 9.23 -22.73
C LEU A 111 2.14 9.11 -24.22
N GLU A 112 1.51 10.14 -24.79
CA GLU A 112 1.20 10.22 -26.24
C GLU A 112 2.46 10.13 -27.09
N LYS A 113 3.56 10.75 -26.65
CA LYS A 113 4.86 10.64 -27.34
C LYS A 113 5.41 9.21 -27.30
N LYS A 114 5.13 8.44 -26.24
CA LYS A 114 5.59 7.05 -26.09
C LYS A 114 4.81 6.07 -26.96
N SER A 115 3.51 6.30 -27.21
CA SER A 115 2.70 5.49 -28.13
C SER A 115 3.08 5.63 -29.60
N HIS A 116 3.89 6.62 -29.94
CA HIS A 116 4.46 6.80 -31.28
C HIS A 116 5.90 6.26 -31.43
N LEU A 117 6.51 5.67 -30.37
CA LEU A 117 7.74 4.92 -30.57
C LEU A 117 7.40 3.59 -31.26
N PRO A 118 8.04 3.26 -32.40
CA PRO A 118 7.81 1.99 -33.06
C PRO A 118 8.18 0.83 -32.12
N LEU A 119 7.39 -0.23 -32.19
CA LEU A 119 7.49 -1.49 -31.43
C LEU A 119 8.83 -2.25 -31.60
N LEU A 120 9.87 -1.60 -32.12
CA LEU A 120 11.07 -2.18 -32.72
C LEU A 120 12.26 -2.27 -31.75
N ILE A 121 12.11 -1.86 -30.48
CA ILE A 121 13.22 -1.82 -29.51
C ILE A 121 13.05 -2.81 -28.33
N ILE A 122 11.93 -3.55 -28.23
CA ILE A 122 11.70 -4.49 -27.10
C ILE A 122 12.04 -5.96 -27.46
N THR A 123 12.56 -6.22 -28.66
CA THR A 123 13.15 -7.52 -29.01
C THR A 123 14.64 -7.36 -29.26
N ALA A 124 15.44 -7.36 -28.20
CA ALA A 124 16.88 -7.57 -28.23
C ALA A 124 17.32 -8.25 -26.93
#